data_AF-A0A9X1TMY5-F1
#
_entry.id   AF-A0A9X1TMY5-F1
#
_cell.length_a   1.000
_cell.length_b   1.000
_cell.length_c   1.000
_cell.angle_alpha   90.00
_cell.angle_beta   90.00
_cell.angle_gamma   90.00
#
_symmetry.space_group_name_H-M   'P 1'
#
loop_
_entity.id
_entity.type
_entity.pdbx_description
1 polymer ?
#
loop_
_entity_poly.entity_id
_entity_poly.type
_entity_poly.pdbx_seq_one_letter_code
_entity_poly.pdbx_strand_id
1 'polypeptide(L)'
;MLVSQSNSSGDDGDRNVESAPTSAARSGGDEGQGGGETQSSAPPAAAETWEKVYGPVKLEVEKTDISGTKIDLDTPKQPLANAGDGADFSFGAEFLDPSLSVPDDAKYLAPWPDPGTAPTPEGCMDSVDTNGSYSATVKRGEQYCLLTGEGRIAHIKVRTAPDSGGGILDVTVWESPDA
;
A
#
# COMPACT_ATOMS: atom_id res chain seq x y z
N MET A 1 49.98 -14.33 45.47
CA MET A 1 50.52 -15.38 44.59
C MET A 1 50.11 -15.04 43.16
N LEU A 2 51.09 -14.90 42.26
CA LEU A 2 50.89 -14.83 40.82
C LEU A 2 50.74 -16.25 40.26
N VAL A 3 49.94 -16.41 39.20
CA VAL A 3 50.35 -17.16 38.01
C VAL A 3 49.59 -16.64 36.78
N SER A 4 50.38 -16.22 35.79
CA SER A 4 50.00 -15.90 34.42
C SER A 4 49.80 -17.17 33.59
N GLN A 5 49.10 -17.09 32.46
CA GLN A 5 49.67 -17.46 31.14
C GLN A 5 48.80 -16.98 29.97
N SER A 6 49.46 -16.26 29.06
CA SER A 6 49.07 -15.92 27.69
C SER A 6 49.38 -17.06 26.72
N ASN A 7 49.12 -16.83 25.41
CA ASN A 7 49.58 -17.52 24.19
C ASN A 7 48.54 -18.45 23.52
N SER A 8 48.37 -18.52 22.18
CA SER A 8 49.04 -17.84 21.04
C SER A 8 48.47 -18.34 19.69
N SER A 9 48.65 -17.51 18.65
CA SER A 9 48.97 -17.84 17.23
C SER A 9 47.90 -18.52 16.34
N GLY A 10 47.75 -18.24 15.04
CA GLY A 10 48.54 -17.49 14.04
C GLY A 10 48.30 -18.09 12.64
N ASP A 11 48.75 -17.40 11.58
CA ASP A 11 48.90 -17.77 10.15
C ASP A 11 47.64 -17.80 9.25
N ASP A 12 47.43 -16.89 8.29
CA ASP A 12 48.20 -16.45 7.09
C ASP A 12 47.90 -17.30 5.82
N GLY A 13 47.63 -16.61 4.70
CA GLY A 13 47.53 -17.29 3.40
C GLY A 13 46.83 -16.54 2.26
N ASP A 14 47.42 -15.44 1.80
CA ASP A 14 47.25 -14.85 0.47
C ASP A 14 47.11 -15.88 -0.67
N ARG A 15 46.18 -15.62 -1.60
CA ARG A 15 46.39 -15.91 -3.04
C ARG A 15 45.83 -14.78 -3.92
N ASN A 16 46.80 -14.04 -4.41
CA ASN A 16 46.76 -12.97 -5.39
C ASN A 16 46.69 -13.54 -6.85
N VAL A 17 46.41 -12.64 -7.79
CA VAL A 17 46.78 -12.62 -9.24
C VAL A 17 45.86 -13.31 -10.29
N GLU A 18 45.07 -12.45 -10.97
CA GLU A 18 45.10 -12.14 -12.42
C GLU A 18 44.90 -13.25 -13.49
N SER A 19 43.97 -13.00 -14.43
CA SER A 19 44.25 -12.80 -15.88
C SER A 19 43.02 -13.11 -16.76
N ALA A 20 42.55 -12.11 -17.52
CA ALA A 20 42.01 -12.34 -18.87
C ALA A 20 43.21 -12.56 -19.83
N PRO A 21 43.10 -13.24 -21.00
CA PRO A 21 42.62 -12.53 -22.19
C PRO A 21 42.01 -13.36 -23.36
N THR A 22 41.44 -12.63 -24.33
CA THR A 22 41.40 -12.82 -25.82
C THR A 22 40.59 -13.94 -26.53
N SER A 23 39.59 -13.46 -27.29
CA SER A 23 39.40 -13.53 -28.76
C SER A 23 39.53 -14.85 -29.54
N ALA A 24 38.48 -15.21 -30.33
CA ALA A 24 38.34 -14.84 -31.75
C ALA A 24 37.29 -15.70 -32.49
N ALA A 25 36.76 -15.12 -33.56
CA ALA A 25 35.57 -15.46 -34.35
C ALA A 25 35.59 -16.79 -35.13
N ARG A 26 34.40 -17.20 -35.59
CA ARG A 26 34.20 -17.80 -36.92
C ARG A 26 32.83 -17.47 -37.52
N SER A 27 32.88 -16.90 -38.72
CA SER A 27 31.78 -16.63 -39.65
C SER A 27 31.22 -17.90 -40.27
N GLY A 28 29.95 -17.87 -40.64
CA GLY A 28 29.30 -18.81 -41.55
C GLY A 28 27.85 -18.40 -41.76
N GLY A 29 27.54 -17.89 -42.95
CA GLY A 29 26.20 -17.44 -43.32
C GLY A 29 25.25 -18.58 -43.60
N ASP A 30 23.95 -18.27 -43.54
CA ASP A 30 22.91 -19.02 -44.23
C ASP A 30 21.79 -18.04 -44.62
N GLU A 31 21.50 -18.00 -45.92
CA GLU A 31 20.38 -17.28 -46.53
C GLU A 31 19.08 -18.04 -46.22
N GLY A 32 18.30 -17.53 -45.27
CA GLY A 32 16.98 -18.04 -44.93
C GLY A 32 15.86 -17.09 -45.37
N GLN A 33 15.39 -17.26 -46.59
CA GLN A 33 14.18 -16.67 -47.14
C GLN A 33 12.94 -17.22 -46.41
N GLY A 34 12.13 -16.37 -45.79
CA GLY A 34 10.90 -16.83 -45.15
C GLY A 34 9.97 -15.73 -44.65
N GLY A 35 8.84 -15.57 -45.35
CA GLY A 35 7.53 -15.29 -44.76
C GLY A 35 7.36 -13.96 -44.03
N GLY A 36 6.73 -13.00 -44.71
CA GLY A 36 6.08 -11.89 -44.02
C GLY A 36 4.98 -12.41 -43.10
N GLU A 37 5.10 -12.13 -41.82
CA GLU A 37 3.96 -11.96 -40.93
C GLU A 37 4.06 -10.53 -40.42
N THR A 38 3.21 -9.68 -41.01
CA THR A 38 2.89 -8.38 -40.45
C THR A 38 2.43 -8.63 -39.02
N GLN A 39 3.32 -8.36 -38.06
CA GLN A 39 3.02 -8.45 -36.65
C GLN A 39 1.94 -7.38 -36.39
N SER A 40 0.68 -7.83 -36.46
CA SER A 40 -0.48 -7.04 -36.13
C SER A 40 -0.33 -6.68 -34.67
N SER A 41 0.25 -5.50 -34.42
CA SER A 41 0.29 -4.91 -33.10
C SER A 41 -1.16 -4.78 -32.67
N ALA A 42 -1.58 -5.65 -31.76
CA ALA A 42 -2.87 -5.48 -31.10
C ALA A 42 -2.92 -4.02 -30.61
N PRO A 43 -4.04 -3.31 -30.80
CA PRO A 43 -4.18 -2.00 -30.20
C PRO A 43 -3.88 -2.15 -28.70
N PRO A 44 -3.13 -1.21 -28.08
CA PRO A 44 -2.89 -1.27 -26.65
C PRO A 44 -4.25 -1.41 -25.96
N ALA A 45 -4.36 -2.39 -25.05
CA ALA A 45 -5.51 -2.49 -24.16
C ALA A 45 -5.76 -1.09 -23.60
N ALA A 46 -7.00 -0.61 -23.69
CA ALA A 46 -7.36 0.68 -23.13
C ALA A 46 -6.88 0.67 -21.67
N ALA A 47 -6.07 1.66 -21.30
CA ALA A 47 -5.63 1.78 -19.93
C ALA A 47 -6.89 1.91 -19.07
N GLU A 48 -7.08 0.95 -18.17
CA GLU A 48 -8.10 0.94 -17.15
C GLU A 48 -7.87 2.16 -16.26
N THR A 49 -8.65 3.23 -16.48
CA THR A 49 -8.46 4.50 -15.80
C THR A 49 -9.36 4.59 -14.58
N TRP A 50 -8.74 4.66 -13.40
CA TRP A 50 -9.42 5.02 -12.16
C TRP A 50 -10.04 6.42 -12.24
N GLU A 51 -11.31 6.55 -11.87
CA GLU A 51 -11.99 7.83 -11.78
C GLU A 51 -12.02 8.31 -10.32
N LYS A 52 -11.66 9.57 -10.07
CA LYS A 52 -11.82 10.15 -8.74
C LYS A 52 -13.28 10.53 -8.52
N VAL A 53 -13.93 9.86 -7.56
CA VAL A 53 -15.31 10.17 -7.14
C VAL A 53 -15.34 11.49 -6.35
N TYR A 54 -14.49 11.59 -5.33
CA TYR A 54 -14.30 12.82 -4.55
C TYR A 54 -12.95 12.88 -3.83
N GLY A 55 -12.59 14.06 -3.35
CA GLY A 55 -11.47 14.27 -2.43
C GLY A 55 -10.24 15.02 -2.98
N PRO A 56 -9.33 15.44 -2.10
CA PRO A 56 -9.36 15.21 -0.64
C PRO A 56 -10.46 16.04 0.04
N VAL A 57 -11.27 15.37 0.86
CA VAL A 57 -12.30 16.00 1.71
C VAL A 57 -11.97 15.76 3.17
N LYS A 58 -12.17 16.79 3.99
CA LYS A 58 -11.96 16.72 5.43
C LYS A 58 -13.19 16.11 6.10
N LEU A 59 -12.98 15.01 6.82
CA LEU A 59 -13.98 14.35 7.65
C LEU A 59 -13.64 14.59 9.13
N GLU A 60 -14.53 15.28 9.83
CA GLU A 60 -14.44 15.43 11.28
C GLU A 60 -15.25 14.31 11.95
N VAL A 61 -14.58 13.53 12.77
CA VAL A 61 -15.19 12.46 13.56
C VAL A 61 -15.26 12.93 15.00
N GLU A 62 -16.49 13.07 15.50
CA GLU A 62 -16.72 13.39 16.89
C GLU A 62 -16.25 12.25 17.79
N LYS A 63 -15.87 12.60 19.02
CA LYS A 63 -15.50 11.61 20.02
C LYS A 63 -16.69 10.71 20.33
N THR A 64 -16.55 9.43 20.04
CA THR A 64 -17.54 8.38 20.34
C THR A 64 -17.01 7.43 21.40
N ASP A 65 -17.84 6.44 21.77
CA ASP A 65 -17.43 5.36 22.67
C ASP A 65 -16.46 4.39 21.96
N ILE A 66 -16.16 3.25 22.59
CA ILE A 66 -15.21 2.25 22.08
C ILE A 66 -15.63 1.70 20.71
N SER A 67 -16.93 1.80 20.35
CA SER A 67 -17.42 1.30 19.06
C SER A 67 -17.01 2.16 17.86
N GLY A 68 -16.59 3.40 18.11
CA GLY A 68 -16.16 4.33 17.07
C GLY A 68 -17.30 4.88 16.22
N THR A 69 -16.95 5.77 15.30
CA THR A 69 -17.86 6.30 14.28
C THR A 69 -17.75 5.49 13.01
N LYS A 70 -18.88 4.93 12.60
CA LYS A 70 -19.05 4.25 11.31
C LYS A 70 -19.06 5.24 10.16
N ILE A 71 -18.34 4.93 9.09
CA ILE A 71 -18.10 5.83 7.96
C ILE A 71 -18.41 5.08 6.67
N ASP A 72 -19.29 5.66 5.86
CA ASP A 72 -19.63 5.21 4.50
C ASP A 72 -18.92 6.12 3.48
N LEU A 73 -18.21 5.51 2.54
CA LEU A 73 -17.44 6.13 1.48
C LEU A 73 -18.12 6.03 0.10
N ASP A 74 -19.18 5.25 -0.02
CA ASP A 74 -19.88 5.02 -1.28
C ASP A 74 -20.87 6.15 -1.63
N THR A 75 -21.13 7.05 -0.69
CA THR A 75 -21.85 8.31 -0.96
C THR A 75 -21.07 9.20 -1.98
N PRO A 76 -21.64 9.55 -3.15
CA PRO A 76 -20.91 10.07 -4.32
C PRO A 76 -20.38 11.50 -4.22
N LYS A 77 -20.44 12.15 -3.04
CA LYS A 77 -20.03 13.56 -2.87
C LYS A 77 -19.09 13.79 -1.71
N GLN A 78 -19.27 13.06 -0.63
CA GLN A 78 -18.51 13.17 0.59
C GLN A 78 -18.75 11.93 1.44
N PRO A 79 -17.81 11.56 2.31
CA PRO A 79 -18.01 10.50 3.26
C PRO A 79 -19.17 10.84 4.21
N LEU A 80 -19.93 9.83 4.59
CA LEU A 80 -21.00 9.93 5.57
C LEU A 80 -20.52 9.37 6.91
N ALA A 81 -20.42 10.24 7.93
CA ALA A 81 -20.17 9.82 9.30
C ALA A 81 -21.46 9.34 9.98
N ASN A 82 -21.33 8.43 10.95
CA ASN A 82 -22.43 7.77 11.65
C ASN A 82 -23.32 6.98 10.70
N ALA A 83 -22.70 6.34 9.71
CA ALA A 83 -23.39 5.42 8.81
C ALA A 83 -24.00 4.24 9.61
N GLY A 84 -25.18 3.80 9.18
CA GLY A 84 -25.87 2.66 9.78
C GLY A 84 -25.34 1.36 9.22
N ASP A 85 -26.19 0.69 8.44
CA ASP A 85 -25.79 -0.41 7.57
C ASP A 85 -25.10 0.15 6.32
N GLY A 86 -24.06 -0.51 5.82
CA GLY A 86 -23.26 -0.04 4.67
C GLY A 86 -22.10 0.90 5.03
N ALA A 87 -21.61 0.85 6.27
CA ALA A 87 -20.36 1.52 6.60
C ALA A 87 -19.17 0.73 6.05
N ASP A 88 -18.19 1.40 5.45
CA ASP A 88 -16.96 0.77 4.94
C ASP A 88 -15.91 0.56 6.02
N PHE A 89 -15.89 1.45 7.01
CA PHE A 89 -15.00 1.33 8.16
C PHE A 89 -15.55 2.06 9.37
N SER A 90 -14.96 1.79 10.53
CA SER A 90 -15.19 2.53 11.77
C SER A 90 -13.88 3.19 12.20
N PHE A 91 -13.97 4.43 12.66
CA PHE A 91 -12.86 5.15 13.28
C PHE A 91 -13.19 5.39 14.75
N GLY A 92 -12.41 4.82 15.65
CA GLY A 92 -12.70 4.83 17.08
C GLY A 92 -11.47 4.71 17.94
N ALA A 93 -11.64 4.15 19.14
CA ALA A 93 -10.54 3.83 20.04
C ALA A 93 -10.69 2.41 20.58
N GLU A 94 -9.73 1.56 20.28
CA GLU A 94 -9.62 0.20 20.81
C GLU A 94 -8.61 0.22 21.96
N PHE A 95 -9.02 -0.19 23.17
CA PHE A 95 -8.18 -0.16 24.37
C PHE A 95 -7.47 1.18 24.65
N LEU A 96 -8.12 2.30 24.33
CA LEU A 96 -7.60 3.69 24.44
C LEU A 96 -6.64 4.12 23.32
N ASP A 97 -6.33 3.23 22.37
CA ASP A 97 -5.55 3.59 21.19
C ASP A 97 -6.50 3.86 20.00
N PRO A 98 -6.32 4.96 19.27
CA PRO A 98 -7.17 5.24 18.12
C PRO A 98 -6.96 4.18 17.03
N SER A 99 -8.04 3.73 16.42
CA SER A 99 -8.01 2.62 15.47
C SER A 99 -8.99 2.82 14.32
N LEU A 100 -8.65 2.19 13.19
CA LEU A 100 -9.52 1.94 12.05
C LEU A 100 -9.85 0.46 12.03
N SER A 101 -11.10 0.12 11.74
CA SER A 101 -11.54 -1.25 11.51
C SER A 101 -12.55 -1.32 10.40
N VAL A 102 -12.59 -2.41 9.65
CA VAL A 102 -13.59 -2.64 8.60
C VAL A 102 -14.61 -3.68 9.06
N PRO A 103 -15.84 -3.66 8.53
CA PRO A 103 -16.86 -4.67 8.84
C PRO A 103 -16.45 -6.09 8.44
N ASP A 104 -17.12 -7.06 9.05
CA ASP A 104 -17.09 -8.49 8.68
C ASP A 104 -15.70 -9.14 8.62
N ASP A 105 -14.73 -8.56 9.34
CA ASP A 105 -13.32 -8.98 9.37
C ASP A 105 -12.67 -9.04 7.97
N ALA A 106 -13.18 -8.25 7.02
CA ALA A 106 -12.64 -8.19 5.67
C ALA A 106 -11.20 -7.64 5.68
N LYS A 107 -10.32 -8.13 4.81
CA LYS A 107 -8.90 -7.69 4.77
C LYS A 107 -8.70 -6.53 3.82
N TYR A 108 -9.50 -5.49 3.98
CA TYR A 108 -9.56 -4.39 3.02
C TYR A 108 -8.82 -3.13 3.44
N LEU A 109 -8.24 -3.11 4.65
CA LEU A 109 -7.50 -1.96 5.16
C LEU A 109 -6.00 -2.26 5.19
N ALA A 110 -5.18 -1.38 4.63
CA ALA A 110 -3.73 -1.49 4.67
C ALA A 110 -3.05 -0.17 4.99
N PRO A 111 -1.93 -0.17 5.74
CA PRO A 111 -1.11 1.02 5.91
C PRO A 111 -0.45 1.41 4.57
N TRP A 112 -0.29 2.71 4.34
CA TRP A 112 0.51 3.21 3.23
C TRP A 112 1.96 3.43 3.70
N PRO A 113 2.97 2.81 3.05
CA PRO A 113 4.34 2.75 3.56
C PRO A 113 5.07 4.10 3.55
N ASP A 114 4.66 5.06 2.72
CA ASP A 114 5.27 6.39 2.63
C ASP A 114 4.32 7.47 3.16
N PRO A 115 4.40 7.87 4.45
CA PRO A 115 3.54 8.91 5.02
C PRO A 115 3.76 10.31 4.41
N GLY A 116 4.87 10.52 3.68
CA GLY A 116 5.22 11.79 3.04
C GLY A 116 4.54 12.01 1.68
N THR A 117 4.06 10.93 1.05
CA THR A 117 3.52 10.95 -0.31
C THR A 117 2.10 10.40 -0.31
N ALA A 118 1.18 11.08 -1.01
CA ALA A 118 -0.17 10.54 -1.19
C ALA A 118 -0.13 9.38 -2.20
N PRO A 119 -0.81 8.25 -1.93
CA PRO A 119 -0.87 7.13 -2.88
C PRO A 119 -1.62 7.52 -4.16
N THR A 120 -1.28 6.83 -5.25
CA THR A 120 -2.16 6.71 -6.44
C THR A 120 -3.21 5.63 -6.16
N PRO A 121 -4.36 5.60 -6.86
CA PRO A 121 -5.37 4.56 -6.65
C PRO A 121 -4.80 3.15 -6.86
N GLU A 122 -3.95 2.95 -7.88
CA GLU A 122 -3.30 1.67 -8.17
C GLU A 122 -2.37 1.25 -7.03
N GLY A 123 -1.49 2.14 -6.58
CA GLY A 123 -0.60 1.83 -5.45
C GLY A 123 -1.38 1.57 -4.16
N CYS A 124 -2.53 2.24 -3.99
CA CYS A 124 -3.38 2.03 -2.84
C CYS A 124 -4.04 0.64 -2.86
N MET A 125 -4.52 0.21 -4.03
CA MET A 125 -5.02 -1.15 -4.25
C MET A 125 -3.92 -2.19 -3.99
N ASP A 126 -2.73 -2.00 -4.58
CA ASP A 126 -1.58 -2.91 -4.37
C ASP A 126 -1.24 -3.06 -2.88
N SER A 127 -1.36 -1.98 -2.10
CA SER A 127 -1.12 -2.01 -0.66
C SER A 127 -2.18 -2.85 0.07
N VAL A 128 -3.46 -2.72 -0.30
CA VAL A 128 -4.55 -3.54 0.26
C VAL A 128 -4.36 -5.02 -0.09
N ASP A 129 -4.05 -5.33 -1.35
CA ASP A 129 -3.84 -6.70 -1.81
C ASP A 129 -2.66 -7.38 -1.08
N THR A 130 -1.60 -6.62 -0.83
CA THR A 130 -0.37 -7.15 -0.23
C THR A 130 -0.42 -7.18 1.30
N ASN A 131 -0.97 -6.13 1.92
CA ASN A 131 -0.87 -5.87 3.36
C ASN A 131 -2.23 -5.72 4.05
N GLY A 132 -3.29 -6.19 3.40
CA GLY A 132 -4.67 -6.10 3.88
C GLY A 132 -4.87 -6.72 5.27
N SER A 133 -5.55 -5.96 6.12
CA SER A 133 -5.95 -6.29 7.47
C SER A 133 -7.40 -5.86 7.67
N TYR A 134 -8.03 -6.37 8.73
CA TYR A 134 -9.36 -5.93 9.15
C TYR A 134 -9.32 -4.75 10.13
N SER A 135 -8.15 -4.46 10.70
CA SER A 135 -7.95 -3.33 11.60
C SER A 135 -6.52 -2.80 11.56
N ALA A 136 -6.38 -1.55 12.01
CA ALA A 136 -5.09 -0.91 12.25
C ALA A 136 -5.19 0.08 13.42
N THR A 137 -4.22 0.03 14.34
CA THR A 137 -3.95 1.17 15.22
C THR A 137 -3.42 2.32 14.39
N VAL A 138 -3.86 3.54 14.68
CA VAL A 138 -3.48 4.71 13.90
C VAL A 138 -2.80 5.81 14.69
N LYS A 139 -1.98 6.58 14.01
CA LYS A 139 -1.32 7.77 14.57
C LYS A 139 -1.47 8.95 13.65
N ARG A 140 -1.36 10.14 14.23
CA ARG A 140 -1.30 11.38 13.46
C ARG A 140 -0.20 11.32 12.40
N GLY A 141 -0.57 11.62 11.17
CA GLY A 141 0.31 11.66 10.01
C GLY A 141 0.37 10.35 9.23
N GLU A 142 -0.12 9.24 9.79
CA GLU A 142 -0.20 7.97 9.07
C GLU A 142 -1.28 8.03 7.97
N GLN A 143 -1.08 7.20 6.97
CA GLN A 143 -1.91 7.11 5.78
C GLN A 143 -2.31 5.65 5.58
N TYR A 144 -3.53 5.42 5.13
CA TYR A 144 -4.11 4.11 4.93
C TYR A 144 -4.83 4.02 3.59
N CYS A 145 -4.90 2.81 3.09
CA CYS A 145 -5.63 2.41 1.90
C CYS A 145 -6.77 1.49 2.30
N LEU A 146 -7.94 1.70 1.72
CA LEU A 146 -9.14 0.94 2.02
C LEU A 146 -9.85 0.55 0.72
N LEU A 147 -10.18 -0.73 0.55
CA LEU A 147 -11.10 -1.21 -0.48
C LEU A 147 -12.52 -1.30 0.12
N THR A 148 -13.51 -0.64 -0.50
CA THR A 148 -14.91 -0.73 -0.08
C THR A 148 -15.55 -2.03 -0.55
N GLY A 149 -16.68 -2.43 0.05
CA GLY A 149 -17.44 -3.60 -0.38
C GLY A 149 -17.92 -3.48 -1.84
N GLU A 150 -18.09 -2.24 -2.29
CA GLU A 150 -18.55 -1.82 -3.61
C GLU A 150 -17.41 -1.70 -4.63
N GLY A 151 -16.16 -2.01 -4.25
CA GLY A 151 -15.03 -2.03 -5.17
C GLY A 151 -14.38 -0.67 -5.41
N ARG A 152 -14.64 0.32 -4.55
CA ARG A 152 -13.93 1.60 -4.57
C ARG A 152 -12.66 1.53 -3.74
N ILE A 153 -11.62 2.24 -4.18
CA ILE A 153 -10.40 2.38 -3.39
C ILE A 153 -10.39 3.77 -2.74
N ALA A 154 -9.97 3.82 -1.49
CA ALA A 154 -9.92 5.04 -0.70
C ALA A 154 -8.55 5.24 -0.06
N HIS A 155 -8.09 6.48 -0.06
CA HIS A 155 -6.95 6.94 0.72
C HIS A 155 -7.44 7.72 1.92
N ILE A 156 -6.99 7.31 3.11
CA ILE A 156 -7.35 7.92 4.40
C ILE A 156 -6.06 8.44 5.04
N LYS A 157 -5.96 9.77 5.22
CA LYS A 157 -4.85 10.40 5.96
C LYS A 157 -5.31 10.87 7.32
N VAL A 158 -4.65 10.41 8.37
CA VAL A 158 -4.97 10.78 9.75
C VAL A 158 -4.36 12.14 10.08
N ARG A 159 -5.19 13.19 10.14
CA ARG A 159 -4.73 14.54 10.51
C ARG A 159 -4.63 14.71 12.02
N THR A 160 -5.60 14.19 12.75
CA THR A 160 -5.60 14.12 14.21
C THR A 160 -6.21 12.80 14.66
N ALA A 161 -5.62 12.20 15.69
CA ALA A 161 -6.11 10.99 16.34
C ALA A 161 -5.79 11.10 17.84
N PRO A 162 -6.55 11.87 18.62
CA PRO A 162 -6.47 11.82 20.07
C PRO A 162 -6.78 10.41 20.59
N ASP A 163 -6.22 10.06 21.74
CA ASP A 163 -6.34 8.78 22.45
C ASP A 163 -7.78 8.46 22.94
N SER A 164 -8.80 9.08 22.35
CA SER A 164 -10.18 8.97 22.84
C SER A 164 -11.25 8.97 21.75
N GLY A 165 -10.97 8.37 20.59
CA GLY A 165 -12.01 7.92 19.65
C GLY A 165 -12.70 9.01 18.80
N GLY A 166 -12.11 10.20 18.72
CA GLY A 166 -12.49 11.24 17.76
C GLY A 166 -11.27 11.69 16.96
N GLY A 167 -11.44 12.49 15.91
CA GLY A 167 -10.30 12.96 15.12
C GLY A 167 -10.69 13.59 13.79
N ILE A 168 -9.68 13.87 12.98
CA ILE A 168 -9.84 14.46 11.66
C ILE A 168 -9.11 13.57 10.67
N LEU A 169 -9.83 13.19 9.61
CA LEU A 169 -9.32 12.42 8.49
C LEU A 169 -9.42 13.27 7.22
N ASP A 170 -8.44 13.16 6.33
CA ASP A 170 -8.65 13.54 4.93
C ASP A 170 -8.88 12.28 4.12
N VAL A 171 -9.94 12.28 3.31
CA VAL A 171 -10.36 11.12 2.53
C VAL A 171 -10.38 11.47 1.04
N THR A 172 -9.82 10.59 0.22
CA THR A 172 -9.97 10.61 -1.25
C THR A 172 -10.48 9.25 -1.70
N VAL A 173 -11.46 9.22 -2.60
CA VAL A 173 -12.06 7.98 -3.10
C VAL A 173 -12.00 7.96 -4.62
N TRP A 174 -11.67 6.78 -5.15
CA TRP A 174 -11.66 6.48 -6.55
C TRP A 174 -12.50 5.24 -6.85
N GLU A 175 -13.13 5.25 -8.01
CA GLU A 175 -13.89 4.13 -8.55
C GLU A 175 -13.01 3.35 -9.52
N SER A 176 -13.10 2.01 -9.42
CA SER A 176 -12.35 1.13 -10.28
C SER A 176 -12.88 1.19 -11.71
N PRO A 177 -12.02 0.95 -12.71
CA PRO A 177 -12.44 0.98 -14.12
C PRO A 177 -13.41 -0.16 -14.50
N ASP A 178 -13.58 -1.17 -13.64
CA ASP A 178 -14.48 -2.32 -13.82
C ASP A 178 -15.82 -2.18 -13.05
N ALA A 179 -16.05 -1.05 -12.38
CA ALA A 179 -17.23 -0.81 -11.53
C ALA A 179 -18.55 -0.66 -12.30
#